data_AF-A0A7Y1T253-F1
#
_entry.id   AF-A0A7Y1T253-F1
#
_cell.length_a   1.000
_cell.length_b   1.000
_cell.length_c   1.000
_cell.angle_alpha   90.00
_cell.angle_beta   90.00
_cell.angle_gamma   90.00
#
_symmetry.space_group_name_H-M   'P 1'
#
loop_
_entity.id
_entity.type
_entity.pdbx_description
1 polymer ?
#
loop_
_entity_poly.entity_id
_entity_poly.type
_entity_poly.pdbx_seq_one_letter_code
_entity_poly.pdbx_strand_id
1 'polypeptide(L)' 'GMLKPFLEKVKSYDEVVNCYRITGNENIVMEVVLKNQKHLESFIDQLIVYGETKTQIVLSHVVKYGAIKPPSK' A
#
# COMPACT_ATOMS: atom_id res chain seq x y z
N GLY A 1 16.25 9.23 -9.26
CA GLY A 1 15.26 8.98 -8.20
C GLY A 1 14.80 7.53 -8.26
N MET A 2 14.32 6.98 -7.15
CA MET A 2 14.05 5.55 -7.01
C MET A 2 12.63 5.11 -7.44
N LEU A 3 11.80 6.04 -7.90
CA LEU A 3 10.41 5.77 -8.29
C LEU A 3 10.29 4.77 -9.45
N LYS A 4 11.03 4.97 -10.55
CA LYS A 4 10.92 4.08 -11.73
C LYS A 4 11.35 2.64 -11.39
N PRO A 5 12.49 2.40 -10.70
CA PRO A 5 12.84 1.07 -10.20
C PRO A 5 11.76 0.45 -9.30
N PHE A 6 11.20 1.24 -8.38
CA PHE A 6 10.13 0.77 -7.50
C PHE A 6 8.89 0.29 -8.27
N LEU A 7 8.42 1.06 -9.26
CA LEU A 7 7.23 0.73 -10.04
C LEU A 7 7.36 -0.58 -10.83
N GLU A 8 8.58 -0.96 -11.21
CA GLU A 8 8.82 -2.28 -11.81
C GLU A 8 8.94 -3.37 -10.74
N LYS A 9 9.64 -3.09 -9.64
CA LYS A 9 9.85 -4.06 -8.56
C LYS A 9 8.55 -4.43 -7.85
N VAL A 10 7.66 -3.48 -7.60
CA VAL A 10 6.43 -3.70 -6.81
C VAL A 10 5.52 -4.76 -7.44
N LYS A 11 5.57 -4.93 -8.76
CA LYS A 11 4.81 -5.96 -9.48
C LYS A 11 5.28 -7.38 -9.15
N SER A 12 6.46 -7.55 -8.54
CA SER A 12 7.01 -8.86 -8.16
C SER A 12 6.68 -9.27 -6.73
N TYR A 13 5.98 -8.43 -5.95
CA TYR A 13 5.66 -8.73 -4.55
C TYR A 13 4.27 -9.37 -4.46
N ASP A 14 4.23 -10.64 -4.09
CA ASP A 14 2.97 -11.39 -3.91
C ASP A 14 2.14 -10.84 -2.75
N GLU A 15 2.77 -10.12 -1.81
CA GLU A 15 2.12 -9.47 -0.68
C GLU A 15 1.24 -8.29 -1.11
N VAL A 16 1.54 -7.65 -2.24
CA VAL A 16 0.89 -6.41 -2.69
C VAL A 16 -0.40 -6.74 -3.43
N VAL A 17 -1.54 -6.48 -2.80
CA VAL A 17 -2.86 -6.72 -3.41
C VAL A 17 -3.39 -5.50 -4.15
N ASN A 18 -2.99 -4.30 -3.75
CA ASN A 18 -3.27 -3.06 -4.46
C ASN A 18 -2.09 -2.08 -4.35
N CYS A 19 -1.85 -1.31 -5.39
CA CYS A 19 -0.81 -0.28 -5.40
C CYS A 19 -1.25 0.91 -6.26
N TYR A 20 -1.24 2.10 -5.68
CA TYR A 20 -1.77 3.32 -6.27
C TYR A 20 -0.69 4.39 -6.30
N ARG A 21 -0.62 5.12 -7.41
CA ARG A 21 0.11 6.38 -7.48
C ARG A 21 -0.86 7.52 -7.21
N ILE A 22 -0.54 8.35 -6.23
CA ILE A 22 -1.44 9.38 -5.71
C ILE A 22 -0.78 10.77 -5.74
N THR A 23 -1.59 11.81 -5.59
CA THR A 23 -1.13 13.17 -5.29
C THR A 23 -1.21 13.40 -3.79
N GLY A 24 -0.35 14.26 -3.24
CA GLY A 24 -0.36 14.62 -1.82
C GLY A 24 1.04 14.54 -1.22
N ASN A 25 1.11 14.29 0.08
CA ASN A 25 2.38 14.17 0.80
C ASN A 25 3.11 12.87 0.48
N GLU A 26 2.34 11.80 0.26
CA GLU A 26 2.88 10.51 -0.18
C GLU A 26 2.70 10.35 -1.69
N ASN A 27 3.63 9.64 -2.32
CA ASN A 27 3.59 9.40 -3.76
C ASN A 27 2.88 8.08 -4.12
N ILE A 28 2.91 7.11 -3.21
CA ILE A 28 2.43 5.74 -3.40
C ILE A 28 1.67 5.30 -2.15
N VAL A 29 0.53 4.65 -2.36
CA VAL A 29 -0.20 3.90 -1.32
C VAL A 29 -0.35 2.47 -1.79
N MET A 30 -0.05 1.51 -0.92
CA MET A 30 -0.19 0.09 -1.20
C MET A 30 -0.98 -0.60 -0.10
N GLU A 31 -1.83 -1.54 -0.50
CA GLU A 31 -2.47 -2.49 0.39
C GLU A 31 -1.71 -3.80 0.30
N VAL A 32 -1.28 -4.31 1.45
CA VAL A 32 -0.44 -5.50 1.53
C VAL A 32 -0.99 -6.49 2.55
N VAL A 33 -0.81 -7.79 2.28
CA VAL A 33 -1.20 -8.87 3.19
C VAL A 33 0.06 -9.53 3.72
N LEU A 34 0.23 -9.50 5.04
CA LEU A 34 1.42 -9.98 5.73
C LEU A 34 1.05 -11.04 6.76
N LYS A 35 2.01 -11.91 7.08
CA LYS A 35 1.77 -13.09 7.94
C LYS A 35 1.86 -12.73 9.42
N ASN A 36 2.78 -11.83 9.78
CA ASN A 36 3.09 -11.42 11.15
C ASN A 36 4.04 -10.21 11.12
N GLN A 37 4.41 -9.71 12.32
CA GLN A 37 5.31 -8.57 12.48
C GLN A 37 6.69 -8.78 11.85
N LYS A 38 7.29 -9.97 11.97
CA LYS A 38 8.59 -10.24 11.35
C LYS A 38 8.53 -10.13 9.83
N HIS A 39 7.44 -10.62 9.23
CA HIS A 39 7.22 -10.46 7.79
C HIS A 39 7.07 -8.98 7.41
N LEU A 40 6.38 -8.18 8.23
CA LEU A 40 6.27 -6.72 8.03
C LEU A 40 7.63 -6.03 8.04
N GLU A 41 8.46 -6.32 9.03
CA GLU A 41 9.82 -5.75 9.14
C GLU A 41 10.64 -6.10 7.89
N SER A 42 10.67 -7.37 7.48
CA SER A 42 11.38 -7.80 6.26
C SER A 42 10.83 -7.19 4.97
N PHE A 43 9.53 -6.86 4.93
CA PHE A 43 8.92 -6.20 3.79
C PHE A 43 9.33 -4.71 3.75
N ILE A 44 9.33 -4.01 4.89
CA ILE A 44 9.80 -2.62 5.01
C ILE A 44 11.28 -2.52 4.61
N ASP A 45 12.12 -3.45 5.05
CA ASP A 45 13.55 -3.47 4.73
C ASP A 45 13.80 -3.56 3.21
N GLN A 46 12.92 -4.22 2.46
CA GLN A 46 12.99 -4.27 0.99
C GLN A 46 12.55 -2.95 0.34
N LEU A 47 11.73 -2.15 1.02
CA LEU A 47 11.17 -0.92 0.51
C LEU A 47 12.03 0.32 0.83
N ILE A 48 12.78 0.30 1.93
CA ILE A 48 13.55 1.46 2.41
C ILE A 48 14.56 2.01 1.38
N VAL A 49 15.04 1.14 0.48
CA VAL A 49 15.95 1.54 -0.62
C VAL A 49 15.26 2.42 -1.65
N TYR A 50 13.93 2.40 -1.74
CA TYR A 50 13.14 3.19 -2.68
C TYR A 50 12.63 4.51 -2.08
N GLY A 51 12.55 4.60 -0.76
CA GLY A 51 12.10 5.78 -0.03
C GLY A 51 11.63 5.45 1.38
N GLU A 52 11.31 6.50 2.14
CA GLU A 52 10.71 6.34 3.46
C GLU A 52 9.33 5.69 3.35
N THR A 53 9.03 4.80 4.31
CA THR A 53 7.76 4.08 4.35
C THR A 53 6.96 4.47 5.58
N LYS A 54 5.68 4.76 5.39
CA LYS A 54 4.71 4.93 6.49
C LYS A 54 3.72 3.78 6.49
N THR A 55 3.67 3.03 7.60
CA THR A 55 2.82 1.83 7.72
C THR A 55 1.58 2.09 8.56
N GLN A 56 0.45 1.51 8.17
CA GLN A 56 -0.81 1.55 8.91
C GLN A 56 -1.38 0.14 8.98
N ILE A 57 -1.78 -0.31 10.17
CA ILE A 57 -2.40 -1.63 10.36
C ILE A 57 -3.92 -1.47 10.28
N VAL A 58 -4.54 -2.17 9.34
CA VAL A 58 -5.99 -2.23 9.24
C VAL A 58 -6.53 -3.16 10.34
N LEU A 59 -7.17 -2.60 11.36
CA LEU A 59 -7.75 -3.37 12.47
C LEU A 59 -9.10 -4.00 12.10
N SER A 60 -9.92 -3.29 11.32
CA SER A 60 -11.21 -3.77 10.84
C SER A 60 -11.68 -2.97 9.62
N HIS A 61 -12.54 -3.58 8.80
CA HIS A 61 -13.27 -2.88 7.76
C HIS A 61 -14.63 -2.44 8.31
N VAL A 62 -14.76 -1.17 8.67
CA VAL A 62 -16.03 -0.61 9.17
C VAL A 62 -17.09 -0.56 8.06
N VAL A 63 -16.66 -0.29 6.82
CA VAL A 63 -17.49 -0.36 5.62
C VAL A 63 -16.71 -1.13 4.56
N LYS A 64 -17.32 -2.17 4.00
CA LYS A 64 -16.71 -3.01 2.95
C LYS A 64 -17.63 -2.99 1.73
N TYR A 65 -17.08 -2.60 0.57
CA TYR A 65 -17.80 -2.53 -0.71
C TYR A 65 -19.13 -1.75 -0.64
N GLY A 66 -19.13 -0.59 0.02
CA GLY A 66 -20.33 0.25 0.11
C GLY A 66 -20.86 0.64 -1.27
N ALA A 67 -22.17 0.47 -1.49
CA ALA A 67 -22.80 0.83 -2.75
C ALA A 67 -22.77 2.34 -2.98
N ILE A 68 -22.53 2.76 -4.22
CA ILE A 68 -22.63 4.17 -4.62
C ILE A 68 -24.12 4.53 -4.61
N LYS A 69 -24.51 5.45 -3.72
CA LYS A 69 -25.84 6.02 -3.72
C LYS A 69 -25.85 7.26 -4.62
N PRO A 70 -26.90 7.46 -5.43
CA PRO A 70 -27.06 8.72 -6.14
C PRO A 70 -27.13 9.88 -5.12
N PRO A 71 -26.65 11.08 -5.49
CA PRO A 71 -26.81 12.25 -4.65
C PRO A 71 -28.30 12.47 -4.37
N SER A 72 -28.65 12.68 -3.09
CA SER A 72 -29.98 13.18 -2.72
C SER A 72 -30.20 14.53 -3.41
N LYS A 73 -31.33 14.67 -4.09
CA LYS A 73 -31.76 15.92 -4.73
C LYS A 73 -31.82 17.08 -3.72
#